data_AF-A0AAJ5VYF8-F1
#
_entry.id   AF-A0AAJ5VYF8-F1
#
_cell.length_a   1.000
_cell.length_b   1.000
_cell.length_c   1.000
_cell.angle_alpha   90.00
_cell.angle_beta   90.00
_cell.angle_gamma   90.00
#
_symmetry.space_group_name_H-M   'P 1'
#
loop_
_entity.id
_entity.type
_entity.pdbx_description
1 polymer ?
#
loop_
_entity_poly.entity_id
_entity_poly.type
_entity_poly.pdbx_seq_one_letter_code
_entity_poly.pdbx_strand_id
1 'polypeptide(L)'
;MKYLPEEHFLPHHKAVNMLAQPSWRFLLSLVALKHGVMQRDILGHCRSRHLIAARHEAMALTFEHTQANKMNIGLHFTRDHTTVIHALRKLGRVRKLVELGSQPKDDSHG
;
A
#
# COMPACT_ATOMS: atom_id res chain seq x y z
N MET A 1 11.84 -21.07 11.69
CA MET A 1 11.29 -19.70 11.64
C MET A 1 12.43 -18.73 11.41
N LYS A 2 12.57 -18.12 10.22
CA LYS A 2 13.57 -17.06 9.99
C LYS A 2 12.93 -15.72 10.36
N TYR A 3 13.45 -15.09 11.41
CA TYR A 3 13.14 -13.72 11.80
C TYR A 3 13.36 -12.80 10.59
N LEU A 4 12.42 -11.89 10.33
CA LEU A 4 12.67 -10.80 9.40
C LEU A 4 13.61 -9.80 10.10
N PRO A 5 14.61 -9.27 9.39
CA PRO A 5 15.52 -8.30 9.98
C PRO A 5 14.76 -7.04 10.42
N GLU A 6 15.19 -6.45 11.54
CA GLU A 6 14.55 -5.29 12.20
C GLU A 6 14.36 -4.09 11.25
N GLU A 7 15.13 -4.00 10.18
CA GLU A 7 14.98 -3.00 9.11
C GLU A 7 13.61 -3.03 8.38
N HIS A 8 12.80 -4.08 8.58
CA HIS A 8 11.43 -4.18 8.07
C HIS A 8 10.37 -3.77 9.10
N PHE A 9 10.75 -3.57 10.36
CA PHE A 9 9.89 -2.91 11.35
C PHE A 9 9.85 -1.43 11.00
N LEU A 10 8.66 -0.83 11.10
CA LEU A 10 8.46 0.60 10.89
C LEU A 10 9.55 1.37 11.66
N PRO A 11 10.24 2.36 11.05
CA PRO A 11 11.36 3.04 11.68
C PRO A 11 10.89 3.71 12.98
N HIS A 12 11.22 3.10 14.12
CA HIS A 12 10.77 3.53 15.45
C HIS A 12 11.36 4.87 15.93
N HIS A 13 12.18 5.55 15.12
CA HIS A 13 12.93 6.75 15.54
C HIS A 13 12.68 8.01 14.68
N LYS A 14 11.80 7.98 13.68
CA LYS A 14 11.33 9.21 13.01
C LYS A 14 9.87 9.45 13.38
N ALA A 15 9.60 10.59 13.99
CA ALA A 15 8.22 11.04 14.24
C ALA A 15 7.41 10.93 12.94
N VAL A 16 6.27 10.26 13.02
CA VAL A 16 5.36 10.14 11.88
C VAL A 16 4.83 11.54 11.59
N ASN A 17 5.17 12.09 10.42
CA ASN A 17 4.56 13.33 9.97
C ASN A 17 3.11 13.05 9.55
N MET A 18 2.17 13.31 10.45
CA MET A 18 0.74 13.10 10.23
C MET A 18 0.13 14.08 9.21
N LEU A 19 0.85 15.14 8.84
CA LEU A 19 0.41 16.14 7.87
C LEU A 19 0.86 15.80 6.42
N ALA A 20 1.78 14.85 6.25
CA ALA A 20 2.24 14.43 4.94
C ALA A 20 1.41 13.27 4.38
N GLN A 21 1.36 13.13 3.06
CA GLN A 21 0.76 11.97 2.43
C GLN A 21 1.52 10.69 2.86
N PRO A 22 0.80 9.64 3.30
CA PRO A 22 1.46 8.40 3.70
C PRO A 22 2.10 7.71 2.49
N SER A 23 3.26 7.07 2.69
CA SER A 23 3.84 6.21 1.66
C SER A 23 3.07 4.88 1.57
N TRP A 24 3.13 4.23 0.40
CA TRP A 24 2.51 2.90 0.23
C TRP A 24 3.09 1.86 1.21
N ARG A 25 4.36 1.98 1.58
CA ARG A 25 5.04 1.09 2.55
C ARG A 25 4.48 1.26 3.96
N PHE A 26 4.16 2.51 4.34
CA PHE A 26 3.48 2.78 5.60
C PHE A 26 2.09 2.14 5.61
N LEU A 27 1.31 2.32 4.54
CA LEU A 27 -0.05 1.75 4.43
C LEU A 27 -0.02 0.22 4.42
N LEU A 28 0.95 -0.39 3.72
CA LEU A 28 1.18 -1.84 3.76
C LEU A 28 1.45 -2.32 5.18
N SER A 29 2.32 -1.62 5.91
CA SER A 29 2.67 -1.98 7.29
C SER A 29 1.49 -1.84 8.23
N LEU A 30 0.70 -0.77 8.08
CA LEU A 30 -0.53 -0.54 8.81
C LEU A 30 -1.54 -1.69 8.61
N VAL A 31 -1.73 -2.12 7.37
CA VAL A 31 -2.64 -3.22 7.03
C VAL A 31 -2.11 -4.57 7.53
N ALA A 32 -0.81 -4.81 7.41
CA ALA A 32 -0.16 -6.00 7.96
C ALA A 32 -0.43 -6.12 9.47
N LEU A 33 -0.22 -5.02 10.20
CA LEU A 33 -0.52 -4.94 11.63
C LEU A 33 -2.00 -5.17 11.93
N LYS A 34 -2.90 -4.49 11.20
CA LYS A 34 -4.36 -4.61 11.36
C LYS A 34 -4.86 -6.05 11.17
N HIS A 35 -4.30 -6.77 10.21
CA HIS A 35 -4.72 -8.15 9.89
C HIS A 35 -3.95 -9.22 10.66
N GLY A 36 -2.92 -8.86 11.43
CA GLY A 36 -2.04 -9.82 12.11
C GLY A 36 -1.26 -10.72 11.13
N VAL A 37 -0.85 -10.16 9.99
CA VAL A 37 -0.10 -10.89 8.93
C VAL A 37 1.22 -10.17 8.65
N MET A 38 2.17 -10.83 7.99
CA MET A 38 3.41 -10.16 7.63
C MET A 38 3.27 -9.43 6.29
N GLN A 39 4.02 -8.35 6.11
CA GLN A 39 4.05 -7.59 4.85
C GLN A 39 4.40 -8.49 3.66
N ARG A 40 5.35 -9.43 3.85
CA ARG A 40 5.72 -10.43 2.84
C ARG A 40 4.55 -11.35 2.44
N ASP A 41 3.59 -11.59 3.32
CA ASP A 41 2.43 -12.44 3.02
C ASP A 41 1.41 -11.69 2.17
N ILE A 42 1.28 -10.37 2.43
CA ILE A 42 0.48 -9.46 1.60
C ILE A 42 1.10 -9.35 0.20
N LEU A 43 2.42 -9.22 0.07
CA LEU A 43 3.10 -9.16 -1.23
C LEU A 43 3.18 -10.54 -1.92
N GLY A 44 3.24 -11.62 -1.14
CA GLY A 44 3.38 -12.99 -1.62
C GLY A 44 2.12 -13.54 -2.33
N HIS A 45 2.28 -14.63 -3.09
CA HIS A 45 1.25 -15.18 -3.99
C HIS A 45 0.16 -16.03 -3.31
N CYS A 46 0.22 -16.22 -1.99
CA CYS A 46 -0.76 -17.05 -1.28
C CYS A 46 -2.18 -16.49 -1.39
N ARG A 47 -3.12 -17.39 -1.74
CA ARG A 47 -4.53 -17.08 -2.04
C ARG A 47 -5.49 -17.43 -0.89
N SER A 48 -4.99 -17.57 0.34
CA SER A 48 -5.85 -17.67 1.52
C SER A 48 -6.77 -16.45 1.60
N ARG A 49 -8.05 -16.66 1.93
CA ARG A 49 -9.07 -15.60 1.99
C ARG A 49 -8.63 -14.43 2.86
N HIS A 50 -7.99 -14.72 3.99
CA HIS A 50 -7.46 -13.71 4.92
C HIS A 50 -6.37 -12.84 4.28
N LEU A 51 -5.39 -13.47 3.62
CA LEU A 51 -4.30 -12.76 2.94
C LEU A 51 -4.78 -11.96 1.72
N ILE A 52 -5.78 -12.47 1.00
CA ILE A 52 -6.43 -11.73 -0.09
C ILE A 52 -7.12 -10.49 0.46
N ALA A 53 -7.85 -10.60 1.57
CA ALA A 53 -8.52 -9.46 2.19
C ALA A 53 -7.51 -8.38 2.61
N ALA A 54 -6.43 -8.76 3.31
CA ALA A 54 -5.35 -7.86 3.68
C ALA A 54 -4.72 -7.18 2.45
N ARG A 55 -4.44 -7.94 1.39
CA ARG A 55 -3.86 -7.40 0.15
C ARG A 55 -4.78 -6.40 -0.54
N HIS A 56 -6.06 -6.73 -0.67
CA HIS A 56 -7.02 -5.82 -1.29
C HIS A 56 -7.16 -4.53 -0.49
N GLU A 57 -7.18 -4.62 0.83
CA GLU A 57 -7.24 -3.43 1.70
C GLU A 57 -6.00 -2.56 1.55
N ALA A 58 -4.80 -3.14 1.53
CA ALA A 58 -3.56 -2.39 1.34
C ALA A 58 -3.51 -1.67 -0.03
N MET A 59 -3.98 -2.32 -1.10
CA MET A 59 -4.12 -1.69 -2.42
C MET A 59 -5.14 -0.55 -2.40
N ALA A 60 -6.28 -0.74 -1.73
CA ALA A 60 -7.32 0.27 -1.63
C ALA A 60 -6.86 1.51 -0.84
N LEU A 61 -6.23 1.31 0.31
CA LEU A 61 -5.67 2.44 1.08
C LEU A 61 -4.60 3.17 0.28
N THR A 62 -3.74 2.44 -0.45
CA THR A 62 -2.73 3.09 -1.31
C THR A 62 -3.39 3.93 -2.39
N PHE A 63 -4.49 3.46 -2.98
CA PHE A 63 -5.25 4.22 -3.97
C PHE A 63 -5.92 5.47 -3.37
N GLU A 64 -6.53 5.34 -2.19
CA GLU A 64 -7.25 6.43 -1.53
C GLU A 64 -6.33 7.52 -0.99
N HIS A 65 -5.21 7.13 -0.38
CA HIS A 65 -4.36 8.01 0.42
C HIS A 65 -3.05 8.43 -0.26
N THR A 66 -2.85 8.07 -1.52
CA THR A 66 -1.67 8.50 -2.28
C THR A 66 -2.01 8.99 -3.68
N GLN A 67 -1.05 9.63 -4.34
CA GLN A 67 -1.16 10.00 -5.74
C GLN A 67 -0.88 8.84 -6.72
N ALA A 68 -0.53 7.64 -6.26
CA ALA A 68 -0.26 6.52 -7.15
C ALA A 68 -1.48 6.13 -8.00
N ASN A 69 -1.24 5.80 -9.27
CA ASN A 69 -2.26 5.27 -10.17
C ASN A 69 -2.36 3.73 -10.03
N LYS A 70 -3.37 3.12 -10.64
CA LYS A 70 -3.63 1.67 -10.54
C LYS A 70 -2.48 0.80 -11.05
N MET A 71 -1.74 1.26 -12.06
CA MET A 71 -0.56 0.55 -12.58
C MET A 71 0.59 0.59 -11.56
N ASN A 72 0.91 1.77 -11.01
CA ASN A 72 1.96 1.93 -10.00
C ASN A 72 1.64 1.12 -8.74
N ILE A 73 0.38 1.06 -8.33
CA ILE A 73 -0.06 0.20 -7.21
C ILE A 73 0.16 -1.27 -7.57
N GLY A 74 -0.14 -1.70 -8.79
CA GLY A 74 0.18 -3.05 -9.25
C GLY A 74 1.66 -3.37 -9.10
N LEU A 75 2.54 -2.46 -9.52
CA LEU A 75 3.99 -2.60 -9.36
C LEU A 75 4.42 -2.70 -7.88
N HIS A 76 3.92 -1.81 -7.01
CA HIS A 76 4.24 -1.84 -5.57
C HIS A 76 3.85 -3.16 -4.90
N PHE A 77 2.73 -3.75 -5.34
CA PHE A 77 2.19 -4.99 -4.78
C PHE A 77 2.55 -6.24 -5.59
N THR A 78 3.45 -6.13 -6.60
CA THR A 78 3.81 -7.20 -7.54
C THR A 78 2.61 -7.93 -8.15
N ARG A 79 1.57 -7.17 -8.54
CA ARG A 79 0.34 -7.68 -9.13
C ARG A 79 -0.01 -6.95 -10.42
N ASP A 80 -0.79 -7.63 -11.25
CA ASP A 80 -1.39 -7.00 -12.41
C ASP A 80 -2.35 -5.88 -11.98
N HIS A 81 -2.33 -4.76 -12.70
CA HIS A 81 -3.18 -3.60 -12.44
C HIS A 81 -4.68 -3.93 -12.45
N THR A 82 -5.12 -4.96 -13.19
CA THR A 82 -6.49 -5.48 -13.16
C THR A 82 -6.85 -6.09 -11.80
N THR A 83 -5.89 -6.66 -11.08
CA THR A 83 -6.08 -7.15 -9.70
C THR A 83 -6.39 -5.98 -8.77
N VAL A 84 -5.72 -4.84 -8.97
CA VAL A 84 -6.00 -3.61 -8.21
C VAL A 84 -7.41 -3.12 -8.53
N ILE A 85 -7.81 -3.06 -9.80
CA ILE A 85 -9.16 -2.67 -10.21
C ILE A 85 -10.22 -3.56 -9.55
N HIS A 86 -10.00 -4.88 -9.56
CA HIS A 86 -10.88 -5.84 -8.93
C HIS A 86 -10.98 -5.63 -7.40
N ALA A 87 -9.84 -5.40 -6.73
CA ALA A 87 -9.81 -5.09 -5.30
C ALA A 87 -10.61 -3.82 -4.96
N LEU A 88 -10.42 -2.74 -5.71
CA LEU A 88 -11.12 -1.47 -5.51
C LEU A 88 -12.64 -1.61 -5.70
N ARG A 89 -13.06 -2.30 -6.76
CA ARG A 89 -14.49 -2.58 -7.01
C ARG A 89 -15.10 -3.41 -5.88
N LYS A 90 -14.40 -4.47 -5.45
CA LYS A 90 -14.86 -5.36 -4.38
C LYS A 90 -15.06 -4.63 -3.05
N LEU A 91 -14.25 -3.61 -2.78
CA LEU A 91 -14.30 -2.83 -1.54
C LEU A 91 -15.14 -1.54 -1.68
N GLY A 92 -15.64 -1.19 -2.87
CA GLY A 92 -16.35 0.06 -3.12
C GLY A 92 -15.47 1.32 -3.08
N ARG A 93 -14.16 1.18 -3.32
CA ARG A 93 -13.14 2.21 -3.09
C ARG A 93 -12.71 2.88 -4.40
N VAL A 94 -13.60 3.68 -4.99
CA VAL A 94 -13.40 4.25 -6.35
C VAL A 94 -12.90 5.70 -6.37
N ARG A 95 -12.84 6.37 -5.21
CA ARG A 95 -12.47 7.77 -5.08
C ARG A 95 -11.11 7.92 -4.38
N LYS A 96 -10.33 8.92 -4.77
CA LYS A 96 -9.15 9.36 -4.01
C LYS A 96 -9.56 10.29 -2.87
N LEU A 97 -8.96 10.10 -1.70
CA LEU A 97 -9.14 10.92 -0.51
C LEU A 97 -8.07 12.00 -0.35
N VAL A 98 -6.93 11.86 -1.04
CA VAL A 98 -5.96 12.95 -1.15
C VAL A 98 -6.56 14.04 -2.03
N GLU A 99 -6.64 15.27 -1.51
CA GLU A 99 -6.95 16.44 -2.33
C GLU A 99 -5.98 16.47 -3.52
N LEU A 100 -6.51 16.72 -4.73
CA LEU A 100 -5.70 16.96 -5.93
C LEU A 100 -5.03 18.34 -5.82
N GLY A 101 -4.28 18.58 -4.75
CA GLY A 101 -3.32 19.66 -4.69
C GLY A 101 -2.19 19.29 -5.63
N SER A 102 -2.19 19.88 -6.82
CA SER A 102 -1.12 19.83 -7.81
C SER A 102 0.23 19.93 -7.12
N GLN A 103 0.96 18.82 -7.01
CA GLN A 103 2.38 18.87 -6.65
C GLN A 103 3.18 19.11 -7.95
N PRO A 104 4.23 19.94 -7.89
CA PRO A 104 5.06 20.23 -9.05
C PRO A 104 5.65 18.93 -9.59
N LYS A 105 5.73 18.81 -10.92
CA LYS A 105 6.49 17.72 -11.54
C LYS A 105 7.95 17.90 -11.13
N ASP A 106 8.48 16.99 -10.32
CA ASP A 106 9.93 16.84 -10.18
C ASP A 106 10.47 16.32 -11.52
N ASP A 107 10.77 17.25 -12.41
CA ASP A 107 11.59 17.04 -13.60
C ASP A 107 13.04 16.84 -13.12
N SER A 108 13.36 15.65 -12.63
CA SER A 108 14.72 15.27 -12.26
C SER A 108 14.96 13.80 -12.55
N HIS A 109 15.05 13.48 -13.83
CA HIS A 109 15.91 12.41 -14.34
C HIS A 109 16.64 12.99 -15.56
N GLY A 110 17.82 13.54 -15.31
CA GLY A 110 18.87 13.74 -16.31
C GLY A 110 19.78 12.52 -16.38
#